data_AF-R9KFE7-F1
#
_entry.id   AF-R9KFE7-F1
#
_cell.length_a   1.000
_cell.length_b   1.000
_cell.length_c   1.000
_cell.angle_alpha   90.00
_cell.angle_beta   90.00
_cell.angle_gamma   90.00
#
_symmetry.space_group_name_H-M   'P 1'
#
loop_
_entity.id
_entity.type
_entity.pdbx_description
1 polymer ?
#
loop_
_entity_poly.entity_id
_entity_poly.type
_entity_poly.pdbx_seq_one_letter_code
_entity_poly.pdbx_strand_id
1 'polypeptide(L)'
;MLLEQVKEMLMLAKQELHSAQYATYKSTQIKNTVVSVKNEAMEMIAKVRERKGRLDLPIVSGKRLRKISDRNRKSNATALDSQSADNAEKFITTRKIDSFESLAKFTEDREQKYQQLETVHLSKGQKLSRLKELSKMYALFAPIQATYKESQSLKGFAKMRYDKEHKDSLSKYPKLKERMQSLLQNGEKITPKQWKTEIQSLQSEYDSIGKEQTKTATELAYAEVISYNKKNLERELQNESRQHNRQQGKIKRREEEI
;
A
#
# COMPACT_ATOMS: atom_id res chain seq x y z
N MET A 1 56.00 -52.04 27.40
CA MET A 1 54.63 -51.70 27.87
C MET A 1 54.33 -50.21 27.70
N LEU A 2 55.14 -49.30 28.23
CA LEU A 2 54.92 -47.83 28.10
C LEU A 2 54.93 -47.30 26.66
N LEU A 3 55.83 -47.81 25.81
CA LEU A 3 56.00 -47.33 24.43
C LEU A 3 54.78 -47.63 23.54
N GLU A 4 54.06 -48.71 23.84
CA GLU A 4 52.86 -49.11 23.08
C GLU A 4 51.64 -48.29 23.51
N GLN A 5 51.51 -48.00 24.81
CA GLN A 5 50.48 -47.08 25.32
C GLN A 5 50.61 -45.66 24.74
N VAL A 6 51.84 -45.16 24.57
CA VAL A 6 52.06 -43.83 23.97
C VAL A 6 51.64 -43.81 22.49
N LYS A 7 51.86 -44.90 21.75
CA LYS A 7 51.42 -45.00 20.34
C LYS A 7 49.89 -45.05 20.23
N GLU A 8 49.23 -45.78 21.12
CA GLU A 8 47.76 -45.84 21.17
C GLU A 8 47.14 -44.49 21.52
N MET A 9 47.68 -43.78 22.53
CA MET A 9 47.24 -42.43 22.87
C MET A 9 47.44 -41.45 21.71
N LEU A 10 48.55 -41.57 20.96
CA LEU A 10 48.80 -40.73 19.79
C LEU A 10 47.82 -41.02 18.65
N MET A 11 47.44 -42.29 18.43
CA MET A 11 46.42 -42.64 17.43
C MET A 11 45.04 -42.10 17.83
N LEU A 12 44.66 -42.23 19.10
CA LEU A 12 43.39 -41.69 19.61
C LEU A 12 43.34 -40.17 19.47
N ALA A 13 44.39 -39.46 19.87
CA ALA A 13 44.47 -38.00 19.74
C ALA A 13 44.37 -37.52 18.29
N LYS A 14 44.95 -38.27 17.33
CA LYS A 14 44.82 -37.97 15.90
C LYS A 14 43.39 -38.16 15.40
N GLN A 15 42.70 -39.21 15.86
CA GLN A 15 41.33 -39.50 15.48
C GLN A 15 40.34 -38.45 16.04
N GLU A 16 40.54 -38.03 17.30
CA GLU A 16 39.75 -36.96 17.92
C GLU A 16 39.97 -35.60 17.24
N LEU A 17 41.21 -35.30 16.83
CA LEU A 17 41.50 -34.09 16.07
C LEU A 17 40.80 -34.09 14.71
N HIS A 18 40.77 -35.23 14.02
CA HIS A 18 40.05 -35.37 12.74
C HIS A 18 38.53 -35.25 12.91
N SER A 19 37.95 -35.84 13.96
CA SER A 19 36.51 -35.75 14.22
C SER A 19 36.10 -34.33 14.63
N ALA A 20 36.92 -33.64 15.42
CA ALA A 20 36.72 -32.24 15.78
C ALA A 20 36.79 -31.32 14.55
N GLN A 21 37.78 -31.51 13.67
CA GLN A 21 37.88 -30.76 12.41
C GLN A 21 36.65 -30.99 11.51
N TYR A 22 36.20 -32.24 11.38
CA TYR A 22 35.01 -32.58 10.61
C TYR A 22 33.73 -31.97 11.20
N ALA A 23 33.58 -31.98 12.53
CA ALA A 23 32.45 -31.35 13.22
C ALA A 23 32.47 -29.82 13.03
N THR A 24 33.65 -29.20 13.08
CA THR A 24 33.83 -27.76 12.86
C THR A 24 33.46 -27.38 11.44
N TYR A 25 33.95 -28.13 10.44
CA TYR A 25 33.61 -27.95 9.01
C TYR A 25 32.11 -28.12 8.75
N LYS A 26 31.49 -29.16 9.32
CA LYS A 26 30.06 -29.40 9.17
C LYS A 26 29.24 -28.29 9.85
N SER A 27 29.69 -27.78 10.99
CA SER A 27 29.06 -26.64 11.69
C SER A 27 29.17 -25.33 10.91
N THR A 28 30.31 -25.03 10.28
CA THR A 28 30.45 -23.86 9.38
C THR A 28 29.62 -24.00 8.12
N GLN A 29 29.56 -25.19 7.52
CA GLN A 29 28.67 -25.44 6.39
C GLN A 29 27.20 -25.23 6.79
N ILE A 30 26.77 -25.75 7.94
CA ILE A 30 25.41 -25.56 8.45
C ILE A 30 25.11 -24.08 8.75
N LYS A 31 26.04 -23.34 9.36
CA LYS A 31 25.87 -21.90 9.61
C LYS A 31 25.77 -21.11 8.31
N ASN A 32 26.59 -21.44 7.31
CA ASN A 32 26.54 -20.82 5.99
C ASN A 32 25.27 -21.19 5.22
N THR A 33 24.76 -22.41 5.34
CA THR A 33 23.49 -22.82 4.70
C THR A 33 22.26 -22.21 5.40
N VAL A 34 22.30 -21.98 6.72
CA VAL A 34 21.22 -21.30 7.48
C VAL A 34 21.16 -19.80 7.15
N VAL A 35 22.28 -19.16 6.80
CA VAL A 35 22.32 -17.81 6.22
C VAL A 35 21.90 -17.81 4.73
N SER A 36 21.88 -18.99 4.09
CA SER A 36 21.64 -19.21 2.66
C SER A 36 20.32 -19.98 2.38
N VAL A 37 19.23 -19.62 3.05
CA VAL A 37 17.91 -19.80 2.41
C VAL A 37 17.79 -18.66 1.40
N LYS A 38 18.31 -18.88 0.19
CA LYS A 38 18.51 -17.86 -0.85
C LYS A 38 17.21 -17.13 -1.18
N ASN A 39 17.04 -15.96 -0.60
CA ASN A 39 15.97 -15.05 -0.97
C ASN A 39 16.43 -14.28 -2.23
N GLU A 40 15.92 -14.70 -3.38
CA GLU A 40 16.30 -14.15 -4.69
C GLU A 40 16.12 -12.64 -4.76
N ALA A 41 15.09 -12.13 -4.09
CA ALA A 41 14.75 -10.72 -4.10
C ALA A 41 15.70 -9.91 -3.20
N MET A 42 16.14 -10.46 -2.06
CA MET A 42 17.22 -9.86 -1.26
C MET A 42 18.56 -9.87 -2.00
N GLU A 43 18.93 -10.97 -2.65
CA GLU A 43 20.17 -11.03 -3.42
C GLU A 43 20.21 -10.00 -4.55
N MET A 44 19.08 -9.79 -5.23
CA MET A 44 18.96 -8.77 -6.27
C MET A 44 19.15 -7.36 -5.70
N ILE A 45 18.52 -7.04 -4.56
CA ILE A 45 18.70 -5.73 -3.92
C ILE A 45 20.15 -5.51 -3.52
N ALA A 46 20.81 -6.51 -2.93
CA ALA A 46 22.21 -6.42 -2.56
C ALA A 46 23.10 -6.14 -3.78
N LYS A 47 22.89 -6.85 -4.90
CA LYS A 47 23.62 -6.61 -6.16
C LYS A 47 23.40 -5.21 -6.73
N VAL A 48 22.17 -4.71 -6.69
CA VAL A 48 21.87 -3.33 -7.15
C VAL A 48 22.51 -2.30 -6.24
N ARG A 49 22.48 -2.53 -4.91
CA ARG A 49 23.13 -1.68 -3.91
C ARG A 49 24.64 -1.61 -4.13
N GLU A 50 25.30 -2.75 -4.36
CA GLU A 50 26.74 -2.79 -4.64
C GLU A 50 27.12 -2.02 -5.91
N ARG A 51 26.30 -2.09 -6.96
CA ARG A 51 26.57 -1.45 -8.25
C ARG A 51 26.24 0.04 -8.28
N LYS A 52 25.16 0.47 -7.64
CA LYS A 52 24.56 1.82 -7.80
C LYS A 52 24.26 2.55 -6.51
N GLY A 53 24.38 1.89 -5.36
CA GLY A 53 24.04 2.43 -4.04
C GLY A 53 22.54 2.53 -3.73
N ARG A 54 21.66 2.64 -4.74
CA ARG A 54 20.20 2.75 -4.58
C ARG A 54 19.43 2.03 -5.70
N LEU A 55 18.16 1.74 -5.45
CA LEU A 55 17.25 1.22 -6.48
C LEU A 55 16.84 2.33 -7.45
N ASP A 56 16.81 2.00 -8.74
CA ASP A 56 16.35 2.89 -9.80
C ASP A 56 14.82 2.96 -9.81
N LEU A 57 14.26 4.16 -9.96
CA LEU A 57 12.80 4.30 -10.13
C LEU A 57 12.40 4.09 -11.59
N PRO A 58 11.26 3.41 -11.84
CA PRO A 58 10.65 3.38 -13.16
C PRO A 58 10.04 4.74 -13.52
N ILE A 59 10.85 5.65 -14.07
CA ILE A 59 10.45 7.03 -14.45
C ILE A 59 9.30 7.04 -15.46
N VAL A 60 9.35 6.14 -16.45
CA VAL A 60 8.38 6.09 -17.57
C VAL A 60 7.31 5.01 -17.35
N SER A 61 7.67 3.89 -16.71
CA SER A 61 6.77 2.74 -16.54
C SER A 61 6.07 2.69 -15.18
N GLY A 62 6.39 3.60 -14.25
CA GLY A 62 5.90 3.61 -12.87
C GLY A 62 4.46 4.08 -12.74
N LYS A 63 3.49 3.24 -13.11
CA LYS A 63 2.05 3.59 -13.07
C LYS A 63 1.63 3.96 -11.65
N ARG A 64 2.18 3.28 -10.64
CA ARG A 64 1.75 3.42 -9.24
C ARG A 64 2.52 4.50 -8.52
N LEU A 65 3.81 4.64 -8.82
CA LEU A 65 4.62 5.79 -8.34
C LEU A 65 4.01 7.12 -8.78
N ARG A 66 3.48 7.21 -10.01
CA ARG A 66 2.78 8.40 -10.49
C ARG A 66 1.51 8.68 -9.68
N LYS A 67 0.65 7.66 -9.49
CA LYS A 67 -0.59 7.76 -8.70
C LYS A 67 -0.33 8.06 -7.21
N ILE A 68 0.87 7.77 -6.69
CA ILE A 68 1.32 8.11 -5.34
C ILE A 68 1.88 9.54 -5.29
N SER A 69 2.68 9.93 -6.29
CA SER A 69 3.26 11.27 -6.42
C SER A 69 2.18 12.36 -6.50
N ASP A 70 1.07 12.09 -7.19
CA ASP A 70 0.01 13.08 -7.39
C ASP A 70 -0.86 13.32 -6.15
N ARG A 71 -0.81 12.43 -5.14
CA ARG A 71 -1.78 12.45 -4.02
C ARG A 71 -1.39 13.30 -2.82
N ASN A 72 -0.11 13.61 -2.57
CA ASN A 72 0.32 14.50 -1.47
C ASN A 72 1.85 14.73 -1.40
N ARG A 73 2.28 15.72 -0.60
CA ARG A 73 3.72 15.97 -0.33
C ARG A 73 4.39 14.80 0.43
N LYS A 74 3.63 14.10 1.28
CA LYS A 74 4.10 12.95 2.08
C LYS A 74 4.30 11.68 1.23
N SER A 75 3.58 11.55 0.13
CA SER A 75 3.68 10.42 -0.78
C SER A 75 4.82 10.57 -1.80
N ASN A 76 5.28 11.79 -2.07
CA ASN A 76 6.54 12.05 -2.78
C ASN A 76 7.75 11.52 -2.00
N ALA A 77 7.75 11.69 -0.67
CA ALA A 77 8.76 11.09 0.20
C ALA A 77 8.72 9.56 0.12
N THR A 78 7.53 8.95 0.03
CA THR A 78 7.38 7.49 -0.12
C THR A 78 7.90 6.97 -1.47
N ALA A 79 7.77 7.73 -2.54
CA ALA A 79 8.40 7.40 -3.83
C ALA A 79 9.93 7.47 -3.75
N LEU A 80 10.47 8.45 -3.03
CA LEU A 80 11.92 8.53 -2.72
C LEU A 80 12.37 7.40 -1.77
N ASP A 81 11.56 7.05 -0.78
CA ASP A 81 11.85 5.96 0.17
C ASP A 81 11.92 4.60 -0.52
N SER A 82 11.18 4.42 -1.61
CA SER A 82 11.23 3.20 -2.44
C SER A 82 12.55 3.02 -3.20
N GLN A 83 13.39 4.07 -3.29
CA GLN A 83 14.77 3.95 -3.80
C GLN A 83 15.74 3.35 -2.77
N SER A 84 15.42 3.40 -1.47
CA SER A 84 16.31 2.94 -0.42
C SER A 84 16.37 1.42 -0.39
N ALA A 85 17.59 0.88 -0.55
CA ALA A 85 17.85 -0.56 -0.43
C ALA A 85 17.41 -1.09 0.94
N ASP A 86 17.74 -0.39 2.02
CA ASP A 86 17.39 -0.81 3.37
C ASP A 86 15.86 -0.88 3.59
N ASN A 87 15.11 0.03 2.98
CA ASN A 87 13.64 0.01 3.06
C ASN A 87 13.04 -1.10 2.20
N ALA A 88 13.61 -1.36 1.02
CA ALA A 88 13.20 -2.45 0.16
C ALA A 88 13.49 -3.82 0.81
N GLU A 89 14.64 -3.97 1.47
CA GLU A 89 14.98 -5.15 2.28
C GLU A 89 13.96 -5.35 3.41
N LYS A 90 13.69 -4.31 4.21
CA LYS A 90 12.66 -4.35 5.26
C LYS A 90 11.29 -4.75 4.71
N PHE A 91 10.90 -4.24 3.54
CA PHE A 91 9.64 -4.57 2.90
C PHE A 91 9.58 -6.08 2.56
N ILE A 92 10.62 -6.61 1.92
CA ILE A 92 10.70 -8.02 1.55
C ILE A 92 10.67 -8.92 2.79
N THR A 93 11.44 -8.59 3.83
CA THR A 93 11.45 -9.36 5.09
C THR A 93 10.09 -9.31 5.78
N THR A 94 9.47 -8.12 5.88
CA THR A 94 8.18 -7.94 6.54
C THR A 94 7.06 -8.69 5.83
N ARG A 95 7.10 -8.72 4.49
CA ARG A 95 6.11 -9.41 3.65
C ARG A 95 6.44 -10.88 3.41
N LYS A 96 7.58 -11.37 3.92
CA LYS A 96 8.07 -12.73 3.72
C LYS A 96 8.14 -13.10 2.24
N ILE A 97 8.59 -12.15 1.43
CA ILE A 97 8.79 -12.35 0.00
C ILE A 97 10.17 -13.00 -0.15
N ASP A 98 10.22 -14.22 -0.66
CA ASP A 98 11.44 -15.03 -0.80
C ASP A 98 11.93 -15.14 -2.25
N SER A 99 11.05 -14.86 -3.21
CA SER A 99 11.26 -15.08 -4.64
C SER A 99 10.53 -14.04 -5.47
N PHE A 100 10.88 -13.93 -6.75
CA PHE A 100 10.14 -13.06 -7.66
C PHE A 100 8.75 -13.61 -8.01
N GLU A 101 8.55 -14.92 -7.88
CA GLU A 101 7.23 -15.54 -8.01
C GLU A 101 6.32 -15.14 -6.84
N SER A 102 6.83 -15.18 -5.59
CA SER A 102 6.06 -14.72 -4.43
C SER A 102 5.82 -13.21 -4.47
N LEU A 103 6.75 -12.42 -5.01
CA LEU A 103 6.54 -10.99 -5.27
C LEU A 103 5.42 -10.75 -6.30
N ALA A 104 5.35 -11.54 -7.37
CA ALA A 104 4.31 -11.42 -8.38
C ALA A 104 2.93 -11.75 -7.81
N LYS A 105 2.80 -12.88 -7.09
CA LYS A 105 1.56 -13.26 -6.38
C LYS A 105 1.12 -12.21 -5.37
N PHE A 106 2.06 -11.68 -4.59
CA PHE A 106 1.81 -10.58 -3.66
C PHE A 106 1.28 -9.33 -4.40
N THR A 107 1.87 -8.99 -5.55
CA THR A 107 1.45 -7.82 -6.33
C THR A 107 0.04 -7.98 -6.88
N GLU A 108 -0.32 -9.18 -7.35
CA GLU A 108 -1.67 -9.48 -7.84
C GLU A 108 -2.73 -9.41 -6.73
N ASP A 109 -2.47 -10.05 -5.58
CA ASP A 109 -3.34 -9.98 -4.39
C ASP A 109 -3.59 -8.52 -3.96
N ARG A 110 -2.51 -7.74 -3.87
CA ARG A 110 -2.60 -6.34 -3.46
C ARG A 110 -3.29 -5.47 -4.49
N GLU A 111 -3.16 -5.79 -5.77
CA GLU A 111 -3.89 -5.07 -6.81
C GLU A 111 -5.38 -5.33 -6.73
N GLN A 112 -5.79 -6.59 -6.61
CA GLN A 112 -7.20 -6.93 -6.43
C GLN A 112 -7.78 -6.23 -5.20
N LYS A 113 -7.06 -6.26 -4.08
CA LYS A 113 -7.45 -5.54 -2.87
C LYS A 113 -7.55 -4.02 -3.09
N TYR A 114 -6.59 -3.42 -3.80
CA TYR A 114 -6.63 -1.99 -4.10
C TYR A 114 -7.88 -1.62 -4.91
N GLN A 115 -8.22 -2.41 -5.93
CA GLN A 115 -9.42 -2.19 -6.75
C GLN A 115 -10.71 -2.32 -5.92
N GLN A 116 -10.80 -3.32 -5.04
CA GLN A 116 -11.91 -3.46 -4.11
C GLN A 116 -12.02 -2.25 -3.18
N LEU A 117 -10.91 -1.78 -2.62
CA LEU A 117 -10.92 -0.58 -1.78
C LEU A 117 -11.33 0.66 -2.57
N GLU A 118 -10.95 0.80 -3.85
CA GLU A 118 -11.32 1.94 -4.70
C GLU A 118 -12.84 2.00 -4.94
N THR A 119 -13.47 0.86 -5.22
CA THR A 119 -14.93 0.78 -5.41
C THR A 119 -15.71 1.05 -4.12
N VAL A 120 -15.27 0.49 -2.99
CA VAL A 120 -15.90 0.71 -1.68
C VAL A 120 -15.71 2.18 -1.23
N HIS A 121 -14.53 2.76 -1.45
CA HIS A 121 -14.28 4.16 -1.10
C HIS A 121 -15.16 5.13 -1.91
N LEU A 122 -15.32 4.88 -3.22
CA LEU A 122 -16.16 5.70 -4.09
C LEU A 122 -17.63 5.65 -3.64
N SER A 123 -18.17 4.45 -3.45
CA SER A 123 -19.57 4.26 -3.02
C SER A 123 -19.85 4.87 -1.65
N LYS A 124 -18.96 4.67 -0.67
CA LYS A 124 -19.07 5.31 0.65
C LYS A 124 -18.95 6.83 0.56
N GLY A 125 -18.06 7.35 -0.28
CA GLY A 125 -17.93 8.79 -0.54
C GLY A 125 -19.21 9.41 -1.09
N GLN A 126 -19.86 8.74 -2.05
CA GLN A 126 -21.16 9.17 -2.59
C GLN A 126 -22.24 9.18 -1.50
N LYS A 127 -22.36 8.09 -0.72
CA LYS A 127 -23.32 7.99 0.37
C LYS A 127 -23.10 9.08 1.44
N LEU A 128 -21.86 9.32 1.81
CA LEU A 128 -21.48 10.35 2.78
C LEU A 128 -21.80 11.76 2.29
N SER A 129 -21.52 12.07 1.01
CA SER A 129 -21.86 13.36 0.40
C SER A 129 -23.36 13.61 0.43
N ARG A 130 -24.14 12.61 0.00
CA ARG A 130 -25.61 12.65 0.00
C ARG A 130 -26.18 12.88 1.41
N LEU A 131 -25.72 12.12 2.40
CA LEU A 131 -26.19 12.29 3.79
C LEU A 131 -25.82 13.66 4.36
N LYS A 132 -24.63 14.18 4.04
CA LYS A 132 -24.22 15.55 4.44
C LYS A 132 -25.13 16.60 3.80
N GLU A 133 -25.52 16.43 2.54
CA GLU A 133 -26.47 17.33 1.88
C GLU A 133 -27.87 17.25 2.50
N LEU A 134 -28.39 16.05 2.73
CA LEU A 134 -29.66 15.83 3.44
C LEU A 134 -29.66 16.48 4.83
N SER A 135 -28.57 16.32 5.57
CA SER A 135 -28.41 16.93 6.89
C SER A 135 -28.42 18.46 6.83
N LYS A 136 -27.74 19.07 5.86
CA LYS A 136 -27.76 20.53 5.63
C LYS A 136 -29.15 21.03 5.26
N MET A 137 -29.84 20.32 4.36
CA MET A 137 -31.19 20.69 3.93
C MET A 137 -32.19 20.56 5.07
N TYR A 138 -32.07 19.54 5.92
CA TYR A 138 -32.88 19.41 7.12
C TYR A 138 -32.67 20.56 8.10
N ALA A 139 -31.43 21.00 8.31
CA ALA A 139 -31.13 22.11 9.22
C ALA A 139 -31.84 23.41 8.79
N LEU A 140 -31.98 23.65 7.48
CA LEU A 140 -32.76 24.76 6.94
C LEU A 140 -34.27 24.52 7.05
N PHE A 141 -34.72 23.28 6.86
CA PHE A 141 -36.13 22.91 6.85
C PHE A 141 -36.77 22.87 8.24
N ALA A 142 -36.05 22.38 9.26
CA ALA A 142 -36.56 22.20 10.61
C ALA A 142 -37.23 23.45 11.23
N PRO A 143 -36.61 24.65 11.23
CA PRO A 143 -37.24 25.85 11.80
C PRO A 143 -38.46 26.32 10.99
N ILE A 144 -38.41 26.20 9.65
CA ILE A 144 -39.53 26.58 8.78
C ILE A 144 -40.69 25.59 8.94
N GLN A 145 -40.40 24.31 9.15
CA GLN A 145 -41.41 23.30 9.46
C GLN A 145 -42.08 23.56 10.82
N ALA A 146 -41.32 23.98 11.82
CA ALA A 146 -41.86 24.34 13.13
C ALA A 146 -42.81 25.54 13.04
N THR A 147 -42.37 26.63 12.39
CA THR A 147 -43.21 27.82 12.18
C THR A 147 -44.47 27.52 11.37
N TYR A 148 -44.35 26.68 10.34
CA TYR A 148 -45.51 26.21 9.59
C TYR A 148 -46.50 25.43 10.47
N LYS A 149 -46.03 24.48 11.29
CA LYS A 149 -46.89 23.70 12.19
C LYS A 149 -47.58 24.56 13.25
N GLU A 150 -46.90 25.55 13.79
CA GLU A 150 -47.45 26.51 14.75
C GLU A 150 -48.50 27.41 14.11
N SER A 151 -48.26 27.94 12.91
CA SER A 151 -49.30 28.63 12.12
C SER A 151 -50.55 27.76 11.87
N GLN A 152 -50.36 26.45 11.65
CA GLN A 152 -51.48 25.52 11.45
C GLN A 152 -52.25 25.19 12.74
N SER A 153 -51.64 25.27 13.92
CA SER A 153 -52.34 25.06 15.19
C SER A 153 -53.11 26.30 15.66
N LEU A 154 -52.68 27.50 15.25
CA LEU A 154 -53.36 28.76 15.52
C LEU A 154 -54.66 28.92 14.71
N LYS A 155 -55.62 29.66 15.26
CA LYS A 155 -56.91 29.99 14.61
C LYS A 155 -57.27 31.46 14.80
N GLY A 156 -58.12 31.99 13.92
CA GLY A 156 -58.65 33.36 14.01
C GLY A 156 -57.58 34.46 13.98
N PHE A 157 -57.77 35.51 14.77
CA PHE A 157 -56.86 36.67 14.83
C PHE A 157 -55.42 36.33 15.22
N ALA A 158 -55.23 35.33 16.09
CA ALA A 158 -53.89 34.89 16.51
C ALA A 158 -53.08 34.35 15.32
N LYS A 159 -53.72 33.55 14.45
CA LYS A 159 -53.10 33.07 13.21
C LYS A 159 -52.77 34.21 12.26
N MET A 160 -53.70 35.16 12.09
CA MET A 160 -53.49 36.30 11.18
C MET A 160 -52.26 37.14 11.56
N ARG A 161 -52.02 37.35 12.86
CA ARG A 161 -50.83 38.07 13.36
C ARG A 161 -49.56 37.25 13.15
N TYR A 162 -49.59 35.98 13.53
CA TYR A 162 -48.46 35.06 13.37
C TYR A 162 -48.02 34.90 11.90
N ASP A 163 -48.97 34.70 10.98
CA ASP A 163 -48.69 34.54 9.55
C ASP A 163 -48.11 35.83 8.94
N LYS A 164 -48.51 37.00 9.45
CA LYS A 164 -47.96 38.29 9.03
C LYS A 164 -46.51 38.46 9.49
N GLU A 165 -46.18 37.99 10.69
CA GLU A 165 -44.82 38.04 11.27
C GLU A 165 -43.88 37.01 10.62
N HIS A 166 -44.39 35.84 10.22
CA HIS A 166 -43.60 34.75 9.62
C HIS A 166 -43.80 34.57 8.12
N LYS A 167 -44.29 35.61 7.42
CA LYS A 167 -44.65 35.57 5.99
C LYS A 167 -43.55 34.97 5.10
N ASP A 168 -42.30 35.37 5.32
CA ASP A 168 -41.16 34.89 4.53
C ASP A 168 -40.88 33.40 4.72
N SER A 169 -40.99 32.90 5.96
CA SER A 169 -40.79 31.48 6.28
C SER A 169 -41.91 30.63 5.68
N LEU A 170 -43.16 31.07 5.82
CA LEU A 170 -44.32 30.38 5.28
C LEU A 170 -44.30 30.32 3.74
N SER A 171 -43.86 31.41 3.09
CA SER A 171 -43.68 31.44 1.63
C SER A 171 -42.59 30.48 1.14
N LYS A 172 -41.50 30.30 1.91
CA LYS A 172 -40.38 29.40 1.55
C LYS A 172 -40.66 27.93 1.80
N TYR A 173 -41.64 27.60 2.65
CA TYR A 173 -41.93 26.23 3.08
C TYR A 173 -42.22 25.26 1.91
N PRO A 174 -43.11 25.55 0.93
CA PRO A 174 -43.41 24.61 -0.14
C PRO A 174 -42.19 24.22 -0.97
N LYS A 175 -41.39 25.22 -1.37
CA LYS A 175 -40.17 25.02 -2.16
C LYS A 175 -39.12 24.20 -1.40
N LEU A 176 -38.96 24.46 -0.11
CA LEU A 176 -37.99 23.74 0.72
C LEU A 176 -38.45 22.30 1.00
N LYS A 177 -39.75 22.08 1.17
CA LYS A 177 -40.35 20.74 1.32
C LYS A 177 -40.13 19.91 0.06
N GLU A 178 -40.38 20.47 -1.12
CA GLU A 178 -40.18 19.79 -2.40
C GLU A 178 -38.70 19.41 -2.60
N ARG A 179 -37.78 20.35 -2.38
CA ARG A 179 -36.34 20.08 -2.48
C ARG A 179 -35.84 19.06 -1.45
N MET A 180 -36.45 19.04 -0.27
CA MET A 180 -36.14 18.02 0.74
C MET A 180 -36.65 16.64 0.31
N GLN A 181 -37.86 16.57 -0.25
CA GLN A 181 -38.45 15.33 -0.76
C GLN A 181 -37.67 14.77 -1.95
N SER A 182 -37.15 15.61 -2.86
CA SER A 182 -36.35 15.16 -4.00
C SER A 182 -35.02 14.52 -3.61
N LEU A 183 -34.48 14.82 -2.42
CA LEU A 183 -33.23 14.25 -1.92
C LEU A 183 -33.42 12.93 -1.18
N LEU A 184 -34.63 12.65 -0.69
CA LEU A 184 -34.96 11.37 -0.05
C LEU A 184 -35.09 10.30 -1.14
N GLN A 185 -34.49 9.13 -0.91
CA GLN A 185 -34.76 7.97 -1.77
C GLN A 185 -36.17 7.45 -1.48
N ASN A 186 -36.80 6.80 -2.46
CA ASN A 186 -38.18 6.30 -2.39
C ASN A 186 -38.49 5.63 -1.03
N GLY A 187 -39.30 6.30 -0.20
CA GLY A 187 -39.76 5.78 1.11
C GLY A 187 -38.85 6.06 2.31
N GLU A 188 -37.73 6.78 2.15
CA GLU A 188 -36.83 7.14 3.24
C GLU A 188 -37.47 8.16 4.18
N LYS A 189 -37.45 7.87 5.49
CA LYS A 189 -37.99 8.76 6.52
C LYS A 189 -36.98 9.83 6.92
N ILE A 190 -37.47 11.02 7.28
CA ILE A 190 -36.63 12.09 7.82
C ILE A 190 -36.22 11.73 9.26
N THR A 191 -35.01 11.22 9.43
CA THR A 191 -34.45 10.80 10.74
C THR A 191 -33.10 11.47 11.01
N PRO A 192 -33.08 12.77 11.35
CA PRO A 192 -31.85 13.57 11.45
C PRO A 192 -30.84 13.04 12.47
N LYS A 193 -31.33 12.47 13.58
CA LYS A 193 -30.49 11.82 14.59
C LYS A 193 -29.75 10.60 14.01
N GLN A 194 -30.44 9.78 13.22
CA GLN A 194 -29.85 8.61 12.56
C GLN A 194 -28.85 9.02 11.48
N TRP A 195 -29.18 10.03 10.67
CA TRP A 195 -28.23 10.54 9.67
C TRP A 195 -26.96 11.08 10.31
N LYS A 196 -27.06 11.78 11.46
CA LYS A 196 -25.88 12.28 12.17
C LYS A 196 -24.97 11.13 12.63
N THR A 197 -25.54 10.08 13.22
CA THR A 197 -24.77 8.90 13.64
C THR A 197 -24.17 8.15 12.45
N GLU A 198 -24.93 8.03 11.35
CA GLU A 198 -24.48 7.36 10.14
C GLU A 198 -23.37 8.13 9.42
N ILE A 199 -23.45 9.47 9.35
CA ILE A 199 -22.38 10.32 8.83
C ILE A 199 -21.09 10.13 9.63
N GLN A 200 -21.18 10.07 10.96
CA GLN A 200 -20.01 9.86 11.82
C GLN A 200 -19.38 8.48 11.58
N SER A 201 -20.18 7.42 11.53
CA SER A 201 -19.70 6.06 11.23
C SER A 201 -19.11 5.95 9.82
N LEU A 202 -19.79 6.49 8.81
CA LEU A 202 -19.30 6.46 7.43
C LEU A 202 -18.03 7.30 7.25
N GLN A 203 -17.89 8.41 7.98
CA GLN A 203 -16.66 9.21 7.92
C GLN A 203 -15.47 8.44 8.48
N SER A 204 -15.63 7.77 9.63
CA SER A 204 -14.53 6.99 10.22
C SER A 204 -14.14 5.79 9.34
N GLU A 205 -15.12 5.10 8.76
CA GLU A 205 -14.88 4.03 7.79
C GLU A 205 -14.20 4.54 6.51
N TYR A 206 -14.65 5.68 5.98
CA TYR A 206 -14.06 6.32 4.80
C TYR A 206 -12.58 6.67 5.04
N ASP A 207 -12.28 7.30 6.19
CA ASP A 207 -10.91 7.66 6.56
C ASP A 207 -10.03 6.42 6.77
N SER A 208 -10.59 5.34 7.33
CA SER A 208 -9.89 4.06 7.49
C SER A 208 -9.55 3.43 6.14
N ILE A 209 -10.51 3.41 5.21
CA ILE A 209 -10.30 2.90 3.85
C ILE A 209 -9.25 3.73 3.11
N GLY A 210 -9.29 5.06 3.23
CA GLY A 210 -8.28 5.95 2.62
C GLY A 210 -6.86 5.66 3.13
N LYS A 211 -6.70 5.38 4.43
CA LYS A 211 -5.42 4.95 5.01
C LYS A 211 -4.98 3.61 4.44
N GLU A 212 -5.89 2.64 4.33
CA GLU A 212 -5.59 1.31 3.80
C GLU A 212 -5.23 1.36 2.30
N GLN A 213 -5.93 2.17 1.50
CA GLN A 213 -5.58 2.43 0.10
C GLN A 213 -4.18 3.02 -0.04
N THR A 214 -3.83 3.98 0.81
CA THR A 214 -2.49 4.61 0.79
C THR A 214 -1.41 3.58 1.11
N LYS A 215 -1.65 2.74 2.12
CA LYS A 215 -0.75 1.65 2.50
C LYS A 215 -0.59 0.62 1.36
N THR A 216 -1.69 0.20 0.77
CA THR A 216 -1.71 -0.77 -0.33
C THR A 216 -1.01 -0.22 -1.58
N ALA A 217 -1.25 1.05 -1.92
CA ALA A 217 -0.54 1.71 -3.00
C ALA A 217 0.98 1.75 -2.74
N THR A 218 1.39 2.05 -1.52
CA THR A 218 2.81 2.07 -1.12
C THR A 218 3.45 0.71 -1.30
N GLU A 219 2.80 -0.36 -0.83
CA GLU A 219 3.27 -1.75 -1.00
C GLU A 219 3.43 -2.11 -2.48
N LEU A 220 2.46 -1.73 -3.31
CA LEU A 220 2.50 -1.99 -4.75
C LEU A 220 3.59 -1.18 -5.46
N ALA A 221 3.93 0.03 -4.97
CA ALA A 221 5.05 0.80 -5.49
C ALA A 221 6.40 0.18 -5.16
N TYR A 222 6.60 -0.32 -3.92
CA TYR A 222 7.80 -1.10 -3.58
C TYR A 222 7.95 -2.31 -4.50
N ALA A 223 6.88 -3.06 -4.72
CA ALA A 223 6.90 -4.21 -5.62
C ALA A 223 7.23 -3.82 -7.08
N GLU A 224 6.69 -2.70 -7.57
CA GLU A 224 6.98 -2.17 -8.91
C GLU A 224 8.46 -1.77 -9.06
N VAL A 225 9.05 -1.10 -8.06
CA VAL A 225 10.47 -0.71 -8.05
C VAL A 225 11.37 -1.94 -8.01
N ILE A 226 11.10 -2.90 -7.12
CA ILE A 226 11.87 -4.15 -7.02
C ILE A 226 11.82 -4.92 -8.34
N SER A 227 10.63 -5.06 -8.93
CA SER A 227 10.44 -5.75 -10.23
C SER A 227 11.16 -5.04 -11.38
N TYR A 228 11.15 -3.70 -11.38
CA TYR A 228 11.86 -2.90 -12.36
C TYR A 228 13.39 -3.10 -12.26
N ASN A 229 13.92 -3.04 -11.05
CA ASN A 229 15.36 -3.19 -10.81
C ASN A 229 15.85 -4.60 -11.16
N LYS A 230 15.06 -5.64 -10.90
CA LYS A 230 15.36 -7.00 -11.37
C LYS A 230 15.58 -7.04 -12.88
N LYS A 231 14.60 -6.53 -13.64
CA LYS A 231 14.67 -6.48 -15.11
C LYS A 231 15.87 -5.65 -15.58
N ASN A 232 16.17 -4.55 -14.88
CA ASN A 232 17.28 -3.69 -15.25
C ASN A 232 18.63 -4.36 -15.01
N LEU A 233 18.81 -5.01 -13.86
CA LEU A 233 20.01 -5.76 -13.51
C LEU A 233 20.26 -6.92 -14.50
N GLU A 234 19.21 -7.66 -14.86
CA GLU A 234 19.29 -8.73 -15.87
C GLU A 234 19.79 -8.18 -17.22
N ARG A 235 19.31 -7.01 -17.65
CA ARG A 235 19.77 -6.36 -18.89
C ARG A 235 21.22 -5.91 -18.81
N GLU A 236 21.64 -5.34 -17.69
CA GLU A 236 23.03 -4.89 -17.47
C GLU A 236 24.01 -6.06 -17.51
N LEU A 237 23.70 -7.15 -16.80
CA LEU A 237 24.52 -8.37 -16.80
C LEU A 237 24.63 -9.00 -18.21
N GLN A 238 23.53 -9.04 -18.96
CA GLN A 238 23.56 -9.51 -20.35
C GLN A 238 24.41 -8.62 -21.25
N ASN A 239 24.35 -7.29 -21.07
CA ASN A 239 25.15 -6.35 -21.83
C ASN A 239 26.65 -6.47 -21.51
N GLU A 240 27.01 -6.60 -20.23
CA GLU A 240 28.39 -6.86 -19.78
C GLU A 240 28.95 -8.14 -20.39
N SER A 241 28.18 -9.24 -20.35
CA SER A 241 28.58 -10.52 -20.96
C SER A 241 28.82 -10.39 -22.47
N ARG A 242 27.93 -9.69 -23.19
CA ARG A 242 28.10 -9.43 -24.63
C ARG A 242 29.34 -8.59 -24.92
N GLN A 243 29.64 -7.58 -24.11
CA GLN A 243 30.84 -6.76 -24.26
C GLN A 243 32.11 -7.57 -24.01
N HIS A 244 32.14 -8.36 -22.95
CA HIS A 244 33.26 -9.23 -22.62
C HIS A 244 33.53 -10.26 -23.74
N ASN A 245 32.48 -10.92 -24.27
CA ASN A 245 32.62 -11.86 -25.38
C ASN A 245 33.16 -11.19 -26.65
N ARG A 246 32.74 -9.95 -26.94
CA ARG A 246 33.29 -9.17 -28.06
C ARG A 246 34.78 -8.84 -27.85
N GLN A 247 35.19 -8.50 -26.63
CA GLN A 247 36.60 -8.23 -26.32
C GLN A 247 37.46 -9.49 -26.44
N GLN A 248 37.01 -10.61 -25.88
CA GLN A 248 37.71 -11.90 -26.02
C GLN A 248 37.82 -12.33 -27.49
N GLY A 249 36.78 -12.16 -28.30
CA GLY A 249 36.83 -12.44 -29.73
C GLY A 249 37.81 -11.55 -30.49
N LYS A 250 37.98 -10.28 -30.08
CA LYS A 250 39.00 -9.37 -30.65
C LYS A 250 40.41 -9.77 -30.25
N ILE A 251 40.62 -10.23 -29.02
CA ILE A 251 41.93 -10.68 -28.52
C ILE A 251 42.36 -11.95 -29.26
N LYS A 252 41.48 -12.95 -29.37
CA LYS A 252 41.77 -14.21 -30.09
C LYS A 252 42.13 -13.98 -31.56
N ARG A 253 41.43 -13.09 -32.27
CA ARG A 253 41.76 -12.74 -33.65
C ARG A 253 43.14 -12.09 -33.80
N ARG A 254 43.57 -11.30 -32.81
CA ARG A 254 44.92 -10.72 -32.81
C ARG A 254 46.01 -11.75 -32.49
N GLU A 255 45.69 -12.76 -31.69
CA GLU A 255 46.61 -13.87 -31.39
C GLU A 255 46.74 -14.85 -32.58
N GLU A 256 45.70 -15.00 -33.40
CA GLU A 256 45.70 -15.82 -34.63
C GLU A 256 46.39 -15.11 -35.83
N GLU A 257 46.60 -13.80 -35.76
CA GLU A 257 47.27 -12.98 -36.80
C GLU A 257 48.80 -12.83 -36.57
N ILE A 258 49.37 -13.45 -35.53
CA ILE A 258 50.80 -13.47 -35.19
C ILE A 258 51.39 -14.84 -35.50
#